data_AF-A0A2V1CTH2-F1
#
_entry.id   AF-A0A2V1CTH2-F1
#
_cell.length_a   1.000
_cell.length_b   1.000
_cell.length_c   1.000
_cell.angle_alpha   90.00
_cell.angle_beta   90.00
_cell.angle_gamma   90.00
#
_symmetry.space_group_name_H-M   'P 1'
#
loop_
_entity.id
_entity.type
_entity.pdbx_description
1 polymer ?
#
loop_
_entity_poly.entity_id
_entity_poly.type
_entity_poly.pdbx_seq_one_letter_code
_entity_poly.pdbx_strand_id
1 'polypeptide(L)'
;MDGFHLPRSTLERMPNSSEAYARRGASWTFDADGIADLVRTLSKSRFRSPEKMDTILAPSFDHAVKDPVENGIAIGPQIQFVLLEGNYLLLDEEPWRGIRELVDESWFVDVEPELARSRIAKRHVKSGIEQTMEAAYRRAEGNDLLNGVEIRKKLVRPDILVRSVEESS
;
A
#
# COMPACT_ATOMS: atom_id res chain seq x y z
N MET A 1 -0.69 -4.03 -1.89
CA MET A 1 -1.60 -2.86 -2.07
C MET A 1 -1.40 -2.19 -3.43
N ASP A 2 -0.19 -2.19 -3.99
CA ASP A 2 0.14 -1.43 -5.21
C ASP A 2 -0.78 -1.65 -6.42
N GLY A 3 -1.31 -2.86 -6.62
CA GLY A 3 -2.26 -3.13 -7.70
C GLY A 3 -3.59 -2.37 -7.59
N PHE A 4 -3.86 -1.74 -6.45
CA PHE A 4 -5.03 -0.90 -6.23
C PHE A 4 -4.73 0.59 -6.45
N HIS A 5 -3.56 0.99 -6.96
CA HIS A 5 -3.40 2.38 -7.43
C HIS A 5 -4.47 2.69 -8.47
N LEU A 6 -5.07 3.88 -8.40
CA LEU A 6 -5.94 4.32 -9.47
C LEU A 6 -5.15 4.36 -10.79
N PRO A 7 -5.73 3.89 -11.90
CA PRO A 7 -5.11 4.01 -13.21
C PRO A 7 -4.79 5.46 -13.52
N ARG A 8 -3.69 5.74 -14.22
CA ARG A 8 -3.34 7.10 -14.69
C ARG A 8 -4.47 7.77 -15.45
N SER A 9 -5.20 7.00 -16.27
CA SER A 9 -6.37 7.51 -16.98
C SER A 9 -7.47 8.00 -16.03
N THR A 10 -7.62 7.38 -14.86
CA THR A 10 -8.53 7.84 -13.81
C THR A 10 -8.00 9.11 -13.14
N LEU A 11 -6.71 9.16 -12.80
CA LEU A 11 -6.07 10.35 -12.23
C LEU A 11 -6.23 11.58 -13.15
N GLU A 12 -6.08 11.40 -14.47
CA GLU A 12 -6.26 12.45 -15.47
C GLU A 12 -7.66 13.07 -15.47
N ARG A 13 -8.68 12.26 -15.18
CA ARG A 13 -10.08 12.70 -15.15
C ARG A 13 -10.49 13.31 -13.81
N MET A 14 -9.64 13.27 -12.79
CA MET A 14 -9.96 13.85 -11.49
C MET A 14 -9.98 15.38 -11.57
N PRO A 15 -10.89 16.07 -10.84
CA PRO A 15 -10.92 17.53 -10.79
C PRO A 15 -9.59 18.17 -10.34
N ASN A 16 -8.83 17.46 -9.49
CA ASN A 16 -7.51 17.84 -9.00
C ASN A 16 -6.38 17.01 -9.63
N SER A 17 -6.49 16.63 -10.90
CA SER A 17 -5.54 15.78 -11.64
C SER A 17 -4.05 16.12 -11.40
N SER A 18 -3.66 17.39 -11.46
CA SER A 18 -2.27 17.80 -11.20
C SER A 18 -1.80 17.44 -9.78
N GLU A 19 -2.66 17.62 -8.78
CA GLU A 19 -2.38 17.20 -7.41
C GLU A 19 -2.36 15.68 -7.30
N ALA A 20 -3.30 14.97 -7.95
CA ALA A 20 -3.38 13.52 -7.94
C ALA A 20 -2.11 12.85 -8.48
N TYR A 21 -1.51 13.45 -9.52
CA TYR A 21 -0.20 13.02 -10.02
C TYR A 21 0.95 13.35 -9.05
N ALA A 22 0.95 14.55 -8.46
CA ALA A 22 1.98 14.96 -7.50
C ALA A 22 1.94 14.15 -6.21
N ARG A 23 0.73 13.75 -5.79
CA ARG A 23 0.40 12.98 -4.59
C ARG A 23 0.13 11.52 -4.88
N ARG A 24 0.49 11.00 -6.06
CA ARG A 24 0.31 9.57 -6.37
C ARG A 24 1.04 8.74 -5.30
N GLY A 25 0.29 7.84 -4.67
CA GLY A 25 0.71 7.12 -3.47
C GLY A 25 0.06 7.61 -2.17
N ALA A 26 -0.68 8.73 -2.18
CA ALA A 26 -1.56 9.15 -1.08
C ALA A 26 -2.79 8.24 -0.97
N SER A 27 -3.40 8.15 0.23
CA SER A 27 -4.54 7.27 0.55
C SER A 27 -5.68 7.35 -0.48
N TRP A 28 -6.02 8.55 -0.93
CA TRP A 28 -7.09 8.82 -1.90
C TRP A 28 -6.73 8.58 -3.37
N THR A 29 -5.48 8.20 -3.67
CA THR A 29 -5.03 7.83 -5.03
C THR A 29 -5.07 6.32 -5.29
N PHE A 30 -5.74 5.58 -4.41
CA PHE A 30 -6.02 4.15 -4.51
C PHE A 30 -7.52 3.87 -4.62
N ASP A 31 -7.85 2.74 -5.22
CA ASP A 31 -9.15 2.09 -5.10
C ASP A 31 -9.26 1.40 -3.72
N ALA A 32 -9.60 2.22 -2.72
CA ALA A 32 -9.71 1.79 -1.33
C ALA A 32 -10.87 0.81 -1.11
N ASP A 33 -11.98 0.96 -1.85
CA ASP A 33 -13.11 0.05 -1.80
C ASP A 33 -12.74 -1.31 -2.40
N GLY A 34 -12.05 -1.32 -3.54
CA GLY A 34 -11.61 -2.56 -4.19
C GLY A 34 -10.71 -3.42 -3.31
N ILE A 35 -9.78 -2.81 -2.58
CA ILE A 35 -8.94 -3.57 -1.64
C ILE A 35 -9.74 -4.06 -0.42
N ALA A 36 -10.64 -3.24 0.13
CA ALA A 36 -11.51 -3.67 1.23
C ALA A 36 -12.41 -4.85 0.82
N ASP A 37 -12.93 -4.85 -0.41
CA ASP A 37 -13.72 -5.94 -0.97
C ASP A 37 -12.92 -7.21 -1.22
N LEU A 38 -11.68 -7.10 -1.70
CA LEU A 38 -10.76 -8.23 -1.81
C LEU A 38 -10.53 -8.87 -0.43
N VAL A 39 -10.19 -8.06 0.59
CA VAL A 39 -9.94 -8.56 1.94
C VAL A 39 -11.20 -9.19 2.53
N ARG A 40 -12.38 -8.62 2.29
CA ARG A 40 -13.67 -9.21 2.71
C ARG A 40 -13.92 -10.56 2.04
N THR A 41 -13.56 -10.69 0.76
CA THR A 41 -13.69 -11.94 0.00
C THR A 41 -12.75 -13.02 0.55
N LEU A 42 -11.48 -12.67 0.78
CA LEU A 42 -10.49 -13.56 1.41
C LEU A 42 -10.91 -13.97 2.83
N SER A 43 -11.42 -13.01 3.62
CA SER A 43 -11.92 -13.26 4.96
C SER A 43 -13.05 -14.29 4.98
N LYS A 44 -13.98 -14.22 4.01
CA LYS A 44 -15.08 -15.18 3.86
C LYS A 44 -14.62 -16.54 3.34
N SER A 45 -13.56 -16.60 2.53
CA SER A 45 -13.08 -17.86 1.95
C SER A 45 -12.46 -18.79 3.00
N ARG A 46 -11.98 -18.24 4.13
CA ARG A 46 -11.45 -19.01 5.29
C ARG A 46 -12.40 -20.09 5.81
N PHE A 47 -13.71 -19.88 5.67
CA PHE A 47 -14.74 -20.79 6.19
C PHE A 47 -15.25 -21.80 5.14
N ARG A 48 -14.65 -21.84 3.94
CA ARG A 48 -15.03 -22.76 2.87
C ARG A 48 -14.06 -23.92 2.78
N SER A 49 -14.57 -25.10 2.44
CA SER A 49 -13.70 -26.22 2.09
C SER A 49 -12.95 -25.93 0.77
N PRO A 50 -11.69 -26.36 0.62
CA PRO A 50 -10.89 -26.12 -0.58
C PRO A 50 -11.55 -26.57 -1.88
N GLU A 51 -12.28 -27.69 -1.86
CA GLU A 51 -13.01 -28.24 -3.01
C GLU A 51 -14.21 -27.39 -3.48
N LYS A 52 -14.59 -26.37 -2.71
CA LYS A 52 -15.68 -25.42 -3.02
C LYS A 52 -15.16 -23.98 -3.18
N MET A 53 -13.85 -23.80 -3.27
CA MET A 53 -13.23 -22.49 -3.36
C MET A 53 -12.76 -22.22 -4.79
N ASP A 54 -13.35 -21.20 -5.40
CA ASP A 54 -12.86 -20.66 -6.66
C ASP A 54 -11.59 -19.85 -6.44
N THR A 55 -10.75 -19.74 -7.48
CA THR A 55 -9.59 -18.85 -7.48
C THR A 55 -10.05 -17.39 -7.31
N ILE A 56 -9.54 -16.73 -6.28
CA ILE A 56 -9.76 -15.30 -6.06
C ILE A 56 -8.70 -14.54 -6.87
N LEU A 57 -9.13 -13.55 -7.64
CA LEU A 57 -8.24 -12.71 -8.44
C LEU A 57 -8.04 -11.36 -7.75
N ALA A 58 -6.81 -10.87 -7.78
CA ALA A 58 -6.44 -9.56 -7.28
C ALA A 58 -5.60 -8.82 -8.34
N PRO A 59 -5.66 -7.48 -8.37
CA PRO A 59 -4.84 -6.71 -9.29
C PRO A 59 -3.36 -6.73 -8.87
N SER A 60 -2.46 -6.71 -9.85
CA SER A 60 -1.03 -6.45 -9.65
C SER A 60 -0.69 -5.04 -10.13
N PHE A 61 0.58 -4.63 -9.99
CA PHE A 61 1.07 -3.34 -10.51
C PHE A 61 2.25 -3.58 -11.44
N ASP A 62 2.19 -3.01 -12.64
CA ASP A 62 3.29 -3.08 -13.61
C ASP A 62 4.14 -1.81 -13.52
N HIS A 63 5.37 -1.96 -13.02
CA HIS A 63 6.31 -0.85 -12.84
C HIS A 63 6.88 -0.31 -14.17
N ALA A 64 6.82 -1.06 -15.27
CA ALA A 64 7.27 -0.59 -16.58
C ALA A 64 6.26 0.41 -17.18
N VAL A 65 4.96 0.10 -17.12
CA VAL A 65 3.91 1.01 -17.60
C VAL A 65 3.37 1.95 -16.52
N LYS A 66 3.73 1.72 -15.26
CA LYS A 66 3.33 2.51 -14.08
C LYS A 66 1.81 2.55 -13.87
N ASP A 67 1.15 1.41 -14.05
CA ASP A 67 -0.30 1.26 -13.91
C ASP A 67 -0.69 -0.12 -13.36
N PRO A 68 -1.88 -0.23 -12.73
CA PRO A 68 -2.41 -1.50 -12.25
C PRO A 68 -2.75 -2.45 -13.42
N VAL A 69 -2.62 -3.75 -13.16
CA VAL A 69 -3.02 -4.83 -14.07
C VAL A 69 -4.10 -5.65 -13.38
N GLU A 70 -5.31 -5.61 -13.94
CA GLU A 70 -6.44 -6.39 -13.44
C GLU A 70 -6.11 -7.89 -13.43
N ASN A 71 -6.56 -8.58 -12.37
CA ASN A 71 -6.40 -10.03 -12.23
C ASN A 71 -4.94 -10.54 -12.32
N GLY A 72 -3.96 -9.67 -12.06
CA GLY A 72 -2.54 -10.02 -12.15
C GLY A 72 -2.02 -10.95 -11.06
N ILE A 73 -2.82 -11.22 -10.02
CA ILE A 73 -2.51 -12.15 -8.92
C ILE A 73 -3.65 -13.15 -8.78
N ALA A 74 -3.33 -14.45 -8.79
CA ALA A 74 -4.27 -15.53 -8.59
C ALA A 74 -4.06 -16.19 -7.23
N ILE A 75 -5.11 -16.17 -6.40
CA ILE A 75 -5.14 -16.76 -5.06
C ILE A 75 -5.99 -18.03 -5.12
N GLY A 76 -5.33 -19.16 -5.34
CA GLY A 76 -5.97 -20.47 -5.49
C GLY A 76 -6.33 -21.13 -4.16
N PRO A 77 -7.17 -22.19 -4.18
CA PRO A 77 -7.66 -22.89 -2.98
C PRO A 77 -6.56 -23.57 -2.16
N GLN A 78 -5.39 -23.82 -2.76
CA GLN A 78 -4.22 -24.38 -2.08
C GLN A 78 -3.44 -23.36 -1.23
N ILE A 79 -3.72 -22.06 -1.38
CA ILE A 79 -3.03 -21.01 -0.64
C ILE A 79 -3.62 -20.89 0.76
N GLN A 80 -2.80 -21.20 1.76
CA GLN A 80 -3.23 -21.20 3.16
C GLN A 80 -2.95 -19.87 3.87
N PHE A 81 -1.98 -19.10 3.37
CA PHE A 81 -1.55 -17.85 3.97
C PHE A 81 -1.45 -16.76 2.91
N VAL A 82 -2.03 -15.60 3.21
CA VAL A 82 -1.97 -14.41 2.36
C VAL A 82 -1.39 -13.28 3.19
N LEU A 83 -0.23 -12.78 2.78
CA LEU A 83 0.37 -11.58 3.36
C LEU A 83 -0.11 -10.36 2.57
N LEU A 84 -0.89 -9.50 3.22
CA LEU A 84 -1.29 -8.21 2.68
C LEU A 84 -0.27 -7.15 3.12
N GLU A 85 0.40 -6.54 2.15
CA GLU A 85 1.38 -5.47 2.39
C GLU A 85 0.90 -4.16 1.76
N GLY A 86 1.07 -3.05 2.49
CA GLY A 86 0.75 -1.71 2.03
C GLY A 86 0.63 -0.68 3.15
N ASN A 87 0.79 0.59 2.78
CA ASN A 87 0.84 1.72 3.70
C ASN A 87 -0.46 1.99 4.48
N TYR A 88 -1.62 1.75 3.86
CA TYR A 88 -2.92 2.20 4.39
C TYR A 88 -3.80 1.09 4.95
N LEU A 89 -3.31 -0.15 5.02
CA LEU A 89 -4.09 -1.30 5.51
C LEU A 89 -4.55 -1.17 6.98
N LEU A 90 -3.92 -0.28 7.74
CA LEU A 90 -4.25 0.04 9.13
C LEU A 90 -4.58 1.53 9.33
N LEU A 91 -5.02 2.23 8.28
CA LEU A 91 -5.45 3.62 8.37
C LEU A 91 -6.85 3.72 8.99
N ASP A 92 -7.02 4.56 10.02
CA ASP A 92 -8.28 4.82 10.74
C ASP A 92 -9.19 5.79 9.96
N GLU A 93 -9.46 5.44 8.70
CA GLU A 93 -10.39 6.13 7.81
C GLU A 93 -11.12 5.12 6.94
N GLU A 94 -12.39 5.37 6.62
CA GLU A 94 -13.13 4.50 5.71
C GLU A 94 -12.64 4.67 4.27
N PRO A 95 -12.58 3.59 3.46
CA PRO A 95 -12.95 2.20 3.81
C PRO A 95 -11.82 1.38 4.44
N TRP A 96 -10.62 1.94 4.58
CA TRP A 96 -9.41 1.25 5.09
C TRP A 96 -9.59 0.64 6.47
N ARG A 97 -10.25 1.37 7.37
CA ARG A 97 -10.44 0.98 8.77
C ARG A 97 -11.03 -0.42 8.92
N GLY A 98 -11.97 -0.79 8.07
CA GLY A 98 -12.64 -2.09 8.10
C GLY A 98 -11.70 -3.27 7.81
N ILE A 99 -10.54 -3.05 7.18
CA ILE A 99 -9.56 -4.10 6.85
C ILE A 99 -9.03 -4.78 8.12
N ARG A 100 -8.78 -4.00 9.18
CA ARG A 100 -8.23 -4.55 10.43
C ARG A 100 -9.11 -5.65 11.01
N GLU A 101 -10.43 -5.53 10.94
CA GLU A 101 -11.37 -6.51 11.51
C GLU A 101 -11.47 -7.81 10.69
N LEU A 102 -10.94 -7.80 9.46
CA LEU A 102 -11.06 -8.90 8.51
C LEU A 102 -9.83 -9.81 8.49
N VAL A 103 -8.71 -9.37 9.04
CA VAL A 103 -7.43 -10.11 9.05
C VAL A 103 -7.17 -10.80 10.40
N ASP A 104 -6.44 -11.91 10.36
CA ASP A 104 -6.08 -12.69 11.55
C ASP A 104 -5.00 -12.00 12.40
N GLU A 105 -4.02 -11.37 11.74
CA GLU A 105 -2.95 -10.61 12.38
C GLU A 105 -2.64 -9.32 11.62
N SER A 106 -2.26 -8.28 12.35
CA SER A 106 -1.89 -6.97 11.82
C SER A 106 -0.55 -6.48 12.37
N TRP A 107 0.33 -6.06 11.46
CA TRP A 107 1.71 -5.72 11.76
C TRP A 107 2.00 -4.30 11.27
N PHE A 108 2.58 -3.46 12.13
CA PHE A 108 3.05 -2.13 11.73
C PHE A 108 4.57 -2.06 11.87
N VAL A 109 5.25 -1.73 10.78
CA VAL A 109 6.70 -1.52 10.76
C VAL A 109 6.98 -0.05 11.04
N ASP A 110 7.44 0.25 12.26
CA ASP A 110 7.79 1.60 12.67
C ASP A 110 9.27 1.89 12.40
N VAL A 111 9.51 2.88 11.55
CA VAL A 111 10.85 3.32 11.12
C VAL A 111 11.06 4.75 11.59
N GLU A 112 12.14 5.05 12.30
CA GLU A 112 12.45 6.42 12.73
C GLU A 112 12.32 7.42 11.53
N PRO A 113 11.60 8.55 11.69
CA PRO A 113 11.30 9.46 10.57
C PRO A 113 12.50 9.93 9.75
N GLU A 114 13.63 10.27 10.37
CA GLU A 114 14.83 10.73 9.66
C GLU A 114 15.51 9.56 8.90
N LEU A 115 15.49 8.36 9.47
CA LEU A 115 15.93 7.15 8.80
C LEU A 115 15.03 6.82 7.59
N ALA A 116 13.71 6.92 7.74
CA ALA A 116 12.76 6.73 6.65
C ALA A 116 13.01 7.75 5.53
N ARG A 117 13.14 9.03 5.87
CA ARG A 117 13.49 10.12 4.95
C ARG A 117 14.76 9.79 4.15
N SER A 118 15.83 9.40 4.84
CA SER A 118 17.11 9.04 4.25
C SER A 118 17.01 7.82 3.32
N ARG A 119 16.29 6.76 3.73
CA ARG A 119 16.11 5.55 2.92
C ARG A 119 15.26 5.81 1.67
N ILE A 120 14.19 6.61 1.78
CA ILE A 120 13.32 6.97 0.65
C ILE A 120 14.10 7.81 -0.36
N ALA A 121 14.84 8.83 0.09
CA ALA A 121 15.63 9.67 -0.80
C ALA A 121 16.71 8.85 -1.54
N LYS A 122 17.42 7.97 -0.84
CA LYS A 122 18.37 7.02 -1.47
C LYS A 122 17.70 6.14 -2.52
N ARG A 123 16.48 5.65 -2.26
CA ARG A 123 15.70 4.84 -3.20
C ARG A 123 15.32 5.64 -4.45
N HIS A 124 14.89 6.90 -4.32
CA HIS A 124 14.55 7.77 -5.45
C HIS A 124 15.75 8.02 -6.37
N VAL A 125 16.95 8.23 -5.82
CA VAL A 125 18.17 8.36 -6.64
C VAL A 125 18.53 7.04 -7.30
N LYS A 126 18.51 5.93 -6.55
CA LYS A 126 18.84 4.60 -7.07
C LYS A 126 17.91 4.14 -8.19
N SER A 127 16.63 4.48 -8.13
CA SER A 127 15.64 4.15 -9.16
C SER A 127 15.61 5.14 -10.32
N GLY A 128 16.43 6.20 -10.28
CA GLY A 128 16.47 7.25 -11.30
C GLY A 128 15.24 8.17 -11.30
N ILE A 129 14.43 8.15 -10.24
CA ILE A 129 13.29 9.07 -10.08
C ILE A 129 13.79 10.51 -9.91
N GLU A 130 14.89 10.69 -9.16
CA GLU A 130 15.54 11.99 -8.99
C GLU A 130 17.05 11.86 -9.26
N GLN A 131 17.65 12.92 -9.80
CA GLN A 131 19.07 12.91 -10.19
C GLN A 131 20.02 13.27 -9.04
N THR A 132 19.53 13.97 -8.02
CA THR A 132 20.34 14.44 -6.90
C THR A 132 19.68 14.07 -5.57
N MET A 133 20.50 13.89 -4.53
CA MET A 133 19.99 13.65 -3.18
C MET A 133 19.11 14.79 -2.67
N GLU A 134 19.44 16.03 -3.02
CA GLU A 134 18.66 17.21 -2.63
C GLU A 134 17.24 17.18 -3.24
N ALA A 135 17.13 16.88 -4.54
CA ALA A 135 15.83 16.72 -5.21
C ALA A 135 15.05 15.52 -4.64
N ALA A 136 15.75 14.42 -4.34
CA ALA A 136 15.17 13.24 -3.72
C ALA A 136 14.59 13.52 -2.32
N TYR A 137 15.28 14.32 -1.50
CA TYR A 137 14.76 14.76 -0.21
C TYR A 137 13.53 15.65 -0.38
N ARG A 138 13.58 16.66 -1.25
CA ARG A 138 12.42 17.52 -1.54
C ARG A 138 11.20 16.72 -1.98
N ARG A 139 11.39 15.72 -2.86
CA ARG A 139 10.32 14.83 -3.30
C ARG A 139 9.76 13.98 -2.14
N ALA A 140 10.63 13.38 -1.34
CA ALA A 140 10.22 12.55 -0.20
C ALA A 140 9.42 13.37 0.83
N GLU A 141 9.88 14.57 1.15
CA GLU A 141 9.21 15.51 2.07
C GLU A 141 7.85 15.99 1.55
N GLY A 142 7.73 16.22 0.24
CA GLY A 142 6.50 16.71 -0.39
C GLY A 142 5.42 15.65 -0.63
N ASN A 143 5.73 14.36 -0.53
CA ASN A 143 4.76 13.28 -0.78
C ASN A 143 4.90 12.12 0.22
N ASP A 144 5.99 11.34 0.12
CA ASP A 144 6.15 10.08 0.87
C ASP A 144 6.07 10.28 2.39
N LEU A 145 6.72 11.33 2.92
CA LEU A 145 6.71 11.63 4.35
C LEU A 145 5.38 12.19 4.83
N LEU A 146 4.65 12.94 3.99
CA LEU A 146 3.31 13.41 4.34
C LEU A 146 2.34 12.23 4.48
N ASN A 147 2.45 11.24 3.60
CA ASN A 147 1.72 9.98 3.70
C ASN A 147 2.10 9.24 5.00
N GLY A 148 3.40 9.16 5.32
CA GLY A 148 3.88 8.57 6.58
C GLY A 148 3.36 9.27 7.85
N VAL A 149 3.24 10.60 7.82
CA VAL A 149 2.65 11.39 8.91
C VAL A 149 1.16 11.10 9.06
N GLU A 150 0.42 11.03 7.96
CA GLU A 150 -1.01 10.67 7.96
C GLU A 150 -1.24 9.30 8.60
N ILE A 151 -0.52 8.29 8.14
CA ILE A 151 -0.62 6.91 8.66
C ILE A 151 -0.37 6.88 10.16
N ARG A 152 0.69 7.52 10.65
CA ARG A 152 1.01 7.57 12.09
C ARG A 152 -0.05 8.28 12.91
N LYS A 153 -0.61 9.37 12.39
CA LYS A 153 -1.65 10.14 13.09
C LYS A 153 -2.96 9.38 13.19
N LYS A 154 -3.25 8.51 12.21
CA LYS A 154 -4.50 7.76 12.08
C LYS A 154 -4.23 6.27 12.03
N LEU A 155 -3.37 5.76 12.93
CA LEU A 155 -3.03 4.34 12.97
C LEU A 155 -4.05 3.59 13.82
N VAL A 156 -4.78 2.66 13.21
CA VAL A 156 -5.51 1.64 13.96
C VAL A 156 -4.49 0.78 14.70
N ARG A 157 -4.74 0.48 15.99
CA ARG A 157 -3.81 -0.29 16.82
C ARG A 157 -3.44 -1.64 16.16
N PRO A 158 -2.16 -1.86 15.79
CA PRO A 158 -1.72 -3.14 15.26
C PRO A 158 -1.62 -4.18 16.38
N ASP A 159 -1.65 -5.46 16.01
CA ASP A 159 -1.34 -6.55 16.94
C ASP A 159 0.15 -6.56 17.29
N ILE A 160 0.99 -6.30 16.30
CA ILE A 160 2.45 -6.31 16.43
C ILE A 160 3.03 -5.01 15.91
N LEU A 161 3.82 -4.36 16.76
CA LEU A 161 4.65 -3.22 16.40
C LEU A 161 6.09 -3.69 16.21
N VAL A 162 6.58 -3.65 14.98
CA VAL A 162 7.96 -4.02 14.64
C VAL A 162 8.78 -2.74 14.52
N ARG A 163 9.75 -2.54 15.41
CA ARG A 163 10.69 -1.42 15.29
C ARG A 163 11.80 -1.77 14.30
N SER A 164 11.94 -0.97 13.26
CA SER A 164 13.05 -1.10 12.32
C SER A 164 14.34 -0.65 13.01
N VAL A 165 15.33 -1.53 13.01
CA VAL A 165 16.70 -1.25 13.48
C VAL A 165 17.64 -1.30 12.29
N GLU A 166 18.69 -0.49 12.31
CA GLU A 166 19.83 -0.71 11.41
C GLU A 166 20.64 -1.89 11.96
N GLU A 167 21.11 -2.79 11.08
CA GLU A 167 22.11 -3.77 11.50
C GLU A 167 23.35 -3.02 11.98
N SER A 168 23.77 -3.31 13.21
CA SER A 168 25.04 -2.81 13.72
C SER A 168 26.13 -3.52 12.94
N SER A 169 26.86 -2.79 12.10
CA SER A 169 28.06 -3.32 11.42
C SER A 169 29.19 -3.56 12.41
#